data_AF-A0A523AG15-F1
#
_entry.id   AF-A0A523AG15-F1
#
_cell.length_a   1.000
_cell.length_b   1.000
_cell.length_c   1.000
_cell.angle_alpha   90.00
_cell.angle_beta   90.00
_cell.angle_gamma   90.00
#
_symmetry.space_group_name_H-M   'P 1'
#
loop_
_entity.id
_entity.type
_entity.pdbx_description
1 polymer ?
#
loop_
_entity_poly.entity_id
_entity_poly.type
_entity_poly.pdbx_seq_one_letter_code
_entity_poly.pdbx_strand_id
1 'polypeptide(L)'
;MYYDLIRSIPPMLTFAILIVTGLVLCFAGFKLFRLYSAVMGFIIGIILGHYVSQYTLESLWTPLVLGVTFAVVFWLFYRVALFLTGSMIGYMFSDAILPGRMIYTIPTAAFFGIVTIFIERALLIILTAFLGSTAITFAVYALISGEIFNVSYDPKVLISAAFASPLYFLLWLVLGIIGVTSQIILAREEGSTER
;
A
#
# COMPACT_ATOMS: atom_id res chain seq x y z
N MET A 1 17.91 12.03 16.64
CA MET A 1 16.99 11.41 17.63
C MET A 1 16.29 10.16 17.09
N TYR A 2 15.48 10.17 16.03
CA TYR A 2 14.89 8.92 15.48
C TYR A 2 15.94 7.96 14.88
N TYR A 3 17.00 8.50 14.26
CA TYR A 3 18.09 7.71 13.67
C TYR A 3 18.87 6.87 14.69
N ASP A 4 19.07 7.43 15.88
CA ASP A 4 19.83 6.79 16.95
C ASP A 4 19.04 5.60 17.52
N LEU A 5 17.71 5.72 17.57
CA LEU A 5 16.82 4.64 17.99
C LEU A 5 16.84 3.46 17.00
N ILE A 6 16.81 3.75 15.69
CA ILE A 6 16.83 2.70 14.66
C ILE A 6 18.18 1.96 14.64
N ARG A 7 19.29 2.68 14.87
CA ARG A 7 20.63 2.08 14.92
C ARG A 7 20.85 1.16 16.13
N SER A 8 20.03 1.32 17.18
CA SER A 8 20.09 0.47 18.38
C SER A 8 19.44 -0.91 18.20
N ILE A 9 18.66 -1.11 17.13
CA ILE A 9 17.98 -2.37 16.87
C ILE A 9 18.97 -3.37 16.27
N PRO A 10 19.09 -4.59 16.83
CA PRO A 10 19.99 -5.60 16.28
C PRO A 10 19.56 -5.96 14.85
N PRO A 11 20.50 -6.04 13.88
CA PRO A 11 20.18 -6.23 12.46
C PRO A 11 19.40 -7.53 12.20
N MET A 12 19.66 -8.58 12.99
CA MET A 12 18.92 -9.84 12.95
C MET A 12 17.41 -9.66 13.22
N LEU A 13 17.05 -8.77 14.16
CA LEU A 13 15.65 -8.47 14.45
C LEU A 13 15.00 -7.74 13.26
N THR A 14 15.71 -6.79 12.65
CA THR A 14 15.22 -6.08 11.47
C THR A 14 14.94 -7.05 10.32
N PHE A 15 15.84 -7.99 10.04
CA PHE A 15 15.61 -9.01 9.00
C PHE A 15 14.45 -9.93 9.34
N ALA A 16 14.33 -10.37 10.60
CA ALA A 16 13.21 -11.20 11.04
C ALA A 16 11.86 -10.46 10.87
N ILE A 17 11.80 -9.19 11.27
CA ILE A 17 10.61 -8.34 11.09
C ILE A 17 10.28 -8.21 9.60
N LEU A 18 11.28 -8.00 8.74
CA LEU A 18 11.06 -7.83 7.30
C LEU A 18 10.54 -9.11 6.64
N ILE A 19 11.08 -10.27 7.02
CA ILE A 19 10.62 -11.58 6.53
C ILE A 19 9.19 -11.84 6.99
N VAL A 20 8.89 -11.64 8.28
CA VAL A 20 7.55 -11.86 8.84
C VAL A 20 6.53 -10.91 8.19
N THR A 21 6.87 -9.63 8.08
CA THR A 21 6.01 -8.63 7.43
C THR A 21 5.82 -8.94 5.95
N GLY A 22 6.87 -9.38 5.26
CA GLY A 22 6.82 -9.80 3.86
C GLY A 22 5.92 -11.01 3.65
N LEU A 23 5.99 -12.02 4.53
CA LEU A 23 5.10 -13.19 4.50
C LEU A 23 3.65 -12.78 4.75
N VAL A 24 3.42 -11.94 5.75
CA VAL A 24 2.08 -11.42 6.07
C VAL A 24 1.50 -10.63 4.89
N LEU A 25 2.28 -9.78 4.22
CA LEU A 25 1.85 -9.08 3.01
C LEU A 25 1.62 -10.04 1.84
N CYS A 26 2.43 -11.08 1.71
CA CYS A 26 2.33 -12.06 0.63
C CYS A 26 1.05 -12.90 0.71
N PHE A 27 0.61 -13.28 1.92
CA PHE A 27 -0.56 -14.15 2.11
C PHE A 27 -1.84 -13.41 2.54
N ALA A 28 -1.71 -12.30 3.26
CA ALA A 28 -2.84 -11.56 3.83
C ALA A 28 -2.95 -10.12 3.31
N GLY A 29 -2.23 -9.78 2.24
CA GLY A 29 -2.19 -8.43 1.66
C GLY A 29 -3.58 -7.86 1.33
N PHE A 30 -4.45 -8.68 0.74
CA PHE A 30 -5.83 -8.27 0.43
C PHE A 30 -6.63 -7.84 1.67
N LYS A 31 -6.57 -8.61 2.77
CA LYS A 31 -7.25 -8.28 4.04
C LYS A 31 -6.65 -7.03 4.69
N LEU A 32 -5.32 -6.91 4.64
CA LEU A 32 -4.60 -5.78 5.17
C LEU A 32 -4.93 -4.48 4.44
N PHE A 33 -5.29 -4.53 3.16
CA PHE A 33 -5.64 -3.32 2.42
C PHE A 33 -6.85 -2.60 3.03
N ARG A 34 -7.87 -3.35 3.48
CA ARG A 34 -9.05 -2.76 4.14
C ARG A 34 -8.69 -2.10 5.48
N LEU A 35 -7.79 -2.72 6.23
CA LEU A 35 -7.24 -2.13 7.46
C LEU A 35 -6.42 -0.88 7.14
N TYR A 36 -5.58 -0.95 6.11
CA TYR A 36 -4.75 0.16 5.66
C TYR A 36 -5.61 1.36 5.23
N SER A 37 -6.70 1.15 4.49
CA SER A 37 -7.59 2.26 4.10
C SER A 37 -8.22 2.94 5.31
N ALA A 38 -8.63 2.17 6.34
CA ALA A 38 -9.14 2.74 7.58
C ALA A 38 -8.08 3.50 8.38
N VAL A 39 -6.86 2.98 8.46
CA VAL A 39 -5.73 3.69 9.11
C VAL A 39 -5.41 4.99 8.38
N MET A 40 -5.37 4.97 7.05
CA MET A 40 -5.18 6.19 6.26
C MET A 40 -6.33 7.19 6.45
N GLY A 41 -7.58 6.72 6.48
CA GLY A 41 -8.74 7.54 6.81
C GLY A 41 -8.62 8.17 8.20
N PHE A 42 -8.17 7.40 9.20
CA PHE A 42 -7.93 7.89 10.56
C PHE A 42 -6.88 9.01 10.59
N ILE A 43 -5.73 8.81 9.92
CA ILE A 43 -4.65 9.81 9.84
C ILE A 43 -5.15 11.09 9.17
N ILE A 44 -5.83 10.97 8.03
CA ILE A 44 -6.41 12.11 7.31
C ILE A 44 -7.43 12.85 8.19
N GLY A 45 -8.29 12.10 8.90
CA GLY A 45 -9.29 12.65 9.81
C GLY A 45 -8.68 13.38 11.01
N ILE A 46 -7.58 12.89 11.58
CA ILE A 46 -6.84 13.60 12.65
C ILE A 46 -6.27 14.91 12.12
N ILE A 47 -5.60 14.87 10.96
CA ILE A 47 -4.99 16.07 10.35
C ILE A 47 -6.08 17.11 10.08
N LEU A 48 -7.18 16.72 9.41
CA LEU A 48 -8.32 17.60 9.14
C LEU A 48 -8.94 18.13 10.43
N GLY A 49 -9.15 17.27 11.42
CA GLY A 49 -9.75 17.68 12.68
C GLY A 49 -8.85 18.60 13.50
N HIS A 50 -7.53 18.48 13.37
CA HIS A 50 -6.61 19.47 13.91
C HIS A 50 -6.80 20.84 13.24
N TYR A 51 -6.89 20.89 11.91
CA TYR A 51 -7.19 22.14 11.20
C TYR A 51 -8.54 22.73 11.60
N VAL A 52 -9.61 21.92 11.69
CA VAL A 52 -10.95 22.39 12.09
C VAL A 52 -10.94 22.91 13.53
N SER A 53 -10.16 22.28 14.43
CA SER A 53 -10.06 22.72 15.82
C SER A 53 -9.46 24.11 15.99
N GLN A 54 -8.67 24.61 15.02
CA GLN A 54 -8.14 25.97 15.04
C GLN A 54 -9.20 27.04 14.74
N TYR A 55 -10.30 26.67 14.06
CA TYR A 55 -11.40 27.58 13.71
C TYR A 55 -12.63 27.43 14.62
N THR A 56 -12.62 26.44 15.50
CA THR A 56 -13.70 26.14 16.45
C THR A 56 -13.17 26.21 17.88
N LEU A 57 -13.99 25.86 18.87
CA LEU A 57 -13.51 25.77 20.27
C LEU A 57 -12.36 24.74 20.34
N GLU A 58 -11.20 25.16 20.85
CA GLU A 58 -10.03 24.30 21.03
C GLU A 58 -10.38 23.11 21.93
N SER A 59 -10.70 21.98 21.30
CA SER A 59 -11.08 20.75 21.97
C SER A 59 -10.25 19.61 21.41
N LEU A 60 -9.58 18.90 22.31
CA LEU A 60 -8.79 17.70 21.99
C LEU A 60 -9.65 16.57 21.42
N TRP A 61 -10.96 16.61 21.65
CA TRP A 61 -11.90 15.60 21.16
C TRP A 61 -12.21 15.74 19.66
N THR A 62 -12.14 16.95 19.10
CA THR A 62 -12.45 17.23 17.69
C THR A 62 -11.62 16.39 16.70
N PRO A 63 -10.27 16.35 16.78
CA PRO A 63 -9.46 15.50 15.89
C PRO A 63 -9.69 14.01 16.09
N LEU A 64 -9.98 13.56 17.32
CA LEU A 64 -10.23 12.14 17.59
C LEU A 64 -11.55 11.68 16.98
N VAL A 65 -12.63 12.47 17.15
CA VAL A 65 -13.95 12.16 16.60
C VAL A 65 -13.91 12.17 15.07
N LEU A 66 -13.25 13.17 14.47
CA LEU A 66 -13.08 13.20 13.01
C LEU A 66 -12.19 12.06 12.50
N GLY A 67 -11.11 11.73 13.21
CA GLY A 67 -10.28 10.57 12.92
C GLY A 67 -11.08 9.27 12.85
N VAL A 68 -11.84 8.96 13.91
CA VAL A 68 -12.68 7.74 13.96
C VAL A 68 -13.75 7.77 12.88
N THR A 69 -14.40 8.92 12.65
CA THR A 69 -15.43 9.07 11.61
C THR A 69 -14.85 8.78 10.22
N PHE A 70 -13.72 9.38 9.87
CA PHE A 70 -13.06 9.13 8.59
C PHE A 70 -12.54 7.70 8.46
N ALA A 71 -12.05 7.09 9.55
CA ALA A 71 -11.64 5.69 9.54
C ALA A 71 -12.81 4.77 9.17
N VAL A 72 -13.98 4.97 9.77
CA VAL A 72 -15.20 4.21 9.46
C VAL A 72 -15.67 4.48 8.02
N VAL A 73 -15.66 5.74 7.59
CA VAL A 73 -16.01 6.11 6.21
C VAL A 73 -15.08 5.42 5.21
N PHE A 74 -13.76 5.46 5.41
CA PHE A 74 -12.81 4.81 4.51
C PHE A 74 -12.88 3.28 4.56
N TRP A 75 -13.24 2.71 5.71
CA TRP A 75 -13.49 1.28 5.85
C TRP A 75 -14.72 0.83 5.04
N LEU A 76 -15.79 1.62 5.05
CA LEU A 76 -17.05 1.33 4.34
C LEU A 76 -16.96 1.68 2.86
N PHE A 77 -16.35 2.82 2.53
CA PHE A 77 -16.31 3.40 1.18
C PHE A 77 -14.92 3.26 0.53
N TYR A 78 -14.19 2.17 0.82
CA TYR A 78 -12.87 1.93 0.21
C TYR A 78 -12.91 2.02 -1.33
N ARG A 79 -14.01 1.54 -1.95
CA ARG A 79 -14.26 1.64 -3.40
C ARG A 79 -14.30 3.10 -3.91
N VAL A 80 -14.80 4.03 -3.10
CA VAL A 80 -14.84 5.46 -3.47
C VAL A 80 -13.42 6.04 -3.46
N ALA A 81 -12.62 5.72 -2.45
CA ALA A 81 -11.22 6.16 -2.38
C ALA A 81 -10.42 5.67 -3.60
N LEU A 82 -10.65 4.44 -4.03
CA LEU A 82 -10.03 3.87 -5.23
C LEU A 82 -10.54 4.48 -6.52
N PHE A 83 -11.83 4.74 -6.63
CA PHE A 83 -12.39 5.47 -7.76
C PHE A 83 -11.74 6.85 -7.89
N LEU A 84 -11.61 7.58 -6.78
CA LEU A 84 -10.96 8.90 -6.75
C LEU A 84 -9.47 8.81 -7.11
N THR A 85 -8.77 7.79 -6.61
CA THR A 85 -7.35 7.57 -6.93
C THR A 85 -7.17 7.25 -8.42
N GLY A 86 -7.99 6.36 -8.98
CA GLY A 86 -8.01 6.05 -10.40
C GLY A 86 -8.37 7.28 -11.24
N SER A 87 -9.34 8.08 -10.78
CA SER A 87 -9.73 9.32 -11.45
C SER A 87 -8.63 10.36 -11.47
N MET A 88 -7.87 10.50 -10.37
CA MET A 88 -6.71 11.38 -10.29
C MET A 88 -5.60 10.93 -11.24
N ILE A 89 -5.33 9.62 -11.34
CA ILE A 89 -4.36 9.08 -12.31
C ILE A 89 -4.83 9.36 -13.75
N GLY A 90 -6.11 9.12 -14.05
CA GLY A 90 -6.68 9.43 -15.37
C GLY A 90 -6.62 10.92 -15.72
N TYR A 91 -6.82 11.79 -14.74
CA TYR A 91 -6.62 13.23 -14.87
C TYR A 91 -5.17 13.56 -15.23
N MET A 92 -4.20 13.07 -14.45
CA MET A 92 -2.76 13.31 -14.69
C MET A 92 -2.32 12.77 -16.05
N PHE A 93 -2.83 11.60 -16.44
CA PHE A 93 -2.56 10.99 -17.74
C PHE A 93 -3.12 11.84 -18.89
N SER A 94 -4.36 12.33 -18.75
CA SER A 94 -4.96 13.21 -19.74
C SER A 94 -4.21 14.54 -19.85
N ASP A 95 -3.77 15.13 -18.74
CA ASP A 95 -3.04 16.40 -18.72
C ASP A 95 -1.64 16.24 -19.37
N ALA A 96 -0.97 15.13 -19.11
CA ALA A 96 0.34 14.83 -19.69
C ALA A 96 0.30 14.62 -21.22
N ILE A 97 -0.75 13.97 -21.75
CA ILE A 97 -0.84 13.64 -23.18
C ILE A 97 -1.54 14.76 -23.98
N LEU A 98 -2.55 15.39 -23.39
CA LEU A 98 -3.41 16.38 -24.06
C LEU A 98 -3.49 17.68 -23.24
N PRO A 99 -2.35 18.36 -23.00
CA PRO A 99 -2.32 19.57 -22.18
C PRO A 99 -3.26 20.64 -22.76
N GLY A 100 -4.04 21.27 -21.87
CA GLY A 100 -4.97 22.36 -22.23
C GLY A 100 -6.31 21.93 -22.82
N ARG A 101 -6.58 20.63 -23.02
CA ARG A 101 -7.88 20.15 -23.53
C ARG A 101 -8.79 19.61 -22.42
N MET A 102 -9.32 20.52 -21.59
CA MET A 102 -10.18 20.18 -20.44
C MET A 102 -11.39 19.29 -20.76
N ILE A 103 -11.93 19.38 -21.98
CA ILE A 103 -13.11 18.60 -22.41
C ILE A 103 -12.85 17.08 -22.33
N TYR A 104 -11.62 16.63 -22.60
CA TYR A 104 -11.29 15.21 -22.54
C TYR A 104 -10.88 14.76 -21.13
N THR A 105 -10.51 15.68 -20.25
CA THR A 105 -9.99 15.36 -18.92
C THR A 105 -11.03 14.66 -18.04
N ILE A 106 -12.27 15.17 -18.01
CA ILE A 106 -13.36 14.60 -17.20
C ILE A 106 -13.70 13.16 -17.62
N PRO A 107 -14.00 12.85 -18.91
CA PRO A 107 -14.31 11.48 -19.31
C PRO A 107 -13.12 10.54 -19.15
N THR A 108 -11.88 11.01 -19.31
CA THR A 108 -10.68 10.18 -19.10
C THR A 108 -10.51 9.85 -17.61
N ALA A 109 -10.66 10.83 -16.72
CA ALA A 109 -10.65 10.61 -15.27
C ALA A 109 -11.75 9.62 -14.85
N ALA A 110 -12.99 9.82 -15.30
CA ALA A 110 -14.09 8.91 -15.01
C ALA A 110 -13.82 7.48 -15.52
N PHE A 111 -13.31 7.35 -16.74
CA PHE A 111 -12.94 6.06 -17.33
C PHE A 111 -11.91 5.32 -16.49
N PHE A 112 -10.80 5.99 -16.11
CA PHE A 112 -9.79 5.39 -15.25
C PHE A 112 -10.34 5.05 -13.87
N GLY A 113 -11.17 5.90 -13.26
CA GLY A 113 -11.84 5.58 -12.00
C GLY A 113 -12.68 4.30 -12.07
N ILE A 114 -13.47 4.13 -13.13
CA ILE A 114 -14.28 2.93 -13.37
C ILE A 114 -13.38 1.70 -13.58
N VAL A 115 -12.39 1.81 -14.46
CA VAL A 115 -11.43 0.73 -14.75
C VAL A 115 -10.69 0.31 -13.48
N THR A 116 -10.28 1.27 -12.64
CA THR A 116 -9.66 0.98 -11.35
C THR A 116 -10.58 0.16 -10.47
N ILE A 117 -11.88 0.45 -10.36
CA ILE A 117 -12.80 -0.39 -9.56
C ILE A 117 -12.83 -1.84 -10.07
N PHE A 118 -12.83 -2.05 -11.39
CA PHE A 118 -12.90 -3.40 -11.97
C PHE A 118 -11.61 -4.19 -11.78
N ILE A 119 -10.45 -3.52 -11.87
CA ILE A 119 -9.13 -4.17 -11.83
C ILE A 119 -8.56 -4.18 -10.40
N GLU A 120 -9.09 -3.34 -9.50
CA GLU A 120 -8.62 -3.12 -8.12
C GLU A 120 -8.23 -4.42 -7.43
N ARG A 121 -9.15 -5.37 -7.39
CA ARG A 121 -8.95 -6.62 -6.64
C ARG A 121 -7.76 -7.40 -7.18
N ALA A 122 -7.66 -7.54 -8.51
CA ALA A 122 -6.55 -8.23 -9.15
C ALA A 122 -5.24 -7.46 -8.94
N LEU A 123 -5.27 -6.13 -9.09
CA LEU A 123 -4.09 -5.28 -8.93
C LEU A 123 -3.56 -5.32 -7.50
N LEU A 124 -4.43 -5.23 -6.48
CA LEU A 124 -4.04 -5.29 -5.08
C LEU A 124 -3.44 -6.64 -4.71
N ILE A 125 -4.03 -7.75 -5.20
CA ILE A 125 -3.49 -9.09 -4.96
C ILE A 125 -2.08 -9.20 -5.57
N ILE A 126 -1.92 -8.80 -6.83
CA ILE A 126 -0.62 -8.83 -7.53
C ILE A 126 0.38 -7.93 -6.78
N LEU A 127 0.02 -6.69 -6.51
CA LEU A 127 0.92 -5.70 -5.93
C LEU A 127 1.36 -6.09 -4.52
N THR A 128 0.44 -6.53 -3.66
CA THR A 128 0.79 -6.94 -2.28
C THR A 128 1.59 -8.24 -2.25
N ALA A 129 1.28 -9.22 -3.12
CA ALA A 129 2.06 -10.46 -3.23
C ALA A 129 3.50 -10.18 -3.69
N PHE A 130 3.68 -9.37 -4.73
CA PHE A 130 5.02 -9.01 -5.20
C PHE A 130 5.77 -8.09 -4.24
N LEU A 131 5.09 -7.18 -3.54
CA LEU A 131 5.72 -6.33 -2.53
C LEU A 131 6.19 -7.15 -1.32
N GLY A 132 5.39 -8.12 -0.86
CA GLY A 132 5.80 -9.08 0.17
C GLY A 132 6.98 -9.94 -0.27
N SER A 133 6.96 -10.42 -1.52
CA SER A 133 8.07 -11.15 -2.13
C SER A 133 9.36 -10.30 -2.21
N THR A 134 9.26 -9.02 -2.60
CA THR A 134 10.40 -8.09 -2.61
C THR A 134 10.98 -7.93 -1.22
N ALA A 135 10.14 -7.77 -0.18
CA ALA A 135 10.60 -7.64 1.20
C ALA A 135 11.37 -8.88 1.69
N ILE A 136 10.87 -10.09 1.38
CA ILE A 136 11.55 -11.35 1.74
C ILE A 136 12.87 -11.48 0.97
N THR A 137 12.85 -11.25 -0.34
CA THR A 137 14.05 -11.35 -1.19
C THR A 137 15.14 -10.37 -0.75
N PHE A 138 14.74 -9.14 -0.41
CA PHE A 138 15.63 -8.14 0.12
C PHE A 138 16.23 -8.54 1.48
N ALA A 139 15.41 -9.09 2.39
CA ALA A 139 15.92 -9.58 3.68
C ALA A 139 16.95 -10.70 3.51
N VAL A 140 16.70 -11.64 2.60
CA VAL A 140 17.62 -12.73 2.26
C VAL A 140 18.91 -12.18 1.64
N TYR A 141 18.80 -11.25 0.70
CA TYR A 141 19.95 -10.58 0.08
C TYR A 141 20.83 -9.89 1.13
N ALA A 142 20.23 -9.07 2.01
CA ALA A 142 20.94 -8.36 3.06
C ALA A 142 21.59 -9.30 4.09
N LEU A 143 20.93 -10.43 4.41
CA LEU A 143 21.49 -11.45 5.29
C LEU A 143 22.75 -12.10 4.68
N ILE A 144 22.74 -12.35 3.37
CA ILE A 144 23.85 -13.00 2.65
C ILE A 144 24.99 -12.01 2.37
N SER A 145 24.69 -10.78 1.98
CA SER A 145 25.71 -9.77 1.70
C SER A 145 26.38 -9.23 2.98
N GLY A 146 25.70 -9.34 4.13
CA GLY A 146 26.13 -8.74 5.39
C GLY A 146 26.02 -7.21 5.39
N GLU A 147 25.45 -6.61 4.35
CA GLU A 147 25.27 -5.18 4.25
C GLU A 147 24.01 -4.73 4.99
N ILE A 148 24.20 -3.81 5.95
CA ILE A 148 23.09 -3.19 6.68
C ILE A 148 22.59 -2.01 5.85
N PHE A 149 21.62 -2.27 4.99
CA PHE A 149 20.97 -1.24 4.20
C PHE A 149 19.94 -0.46 5.02
N ASN A 150 19.96 0.86 4.91
CA ASN A 150 18.86 1.69 5.37
C ASN A 150 17.71 1.63 4.34
N VAL A 151 16.86 0.63 4.49
CA VAL A 151 15.68 0.35 3.63
C VAL A 151 14.78 1.57 3.42
N SER A 152 14.73 2.46 4.41
CA SER A 152 13.80 3.59 4.45
C SER A 152 14.08 4.70 3.43
N TYR A 153 15.24 4.75 2.77
CA TYR A 153 15.63 5.94 1.98
C TYR A 153 15.54 5.79 0.46
N ASP A 154 15.62 4.56 -0.08
CA ASP A 154 15.58 4.40 -1.53
C ASP A 154 14.80 3.13 -1.94
N PRO A 155 13.56 3.26 -2.43
CA PRO A 155 12.78 2.13 -2.92
C PRO A 155 13.44 1.46 -4.15
N LYS A 156 14.33 2.17 -4.86
CA LYS A 156 15.06 1.58 -5.99
C LYS A 156 16.02 0.49 -5.51
N VAL A 157 16.62 0.65 -4.34
CA VAL A 157 17.54 -0.35 -3.76
C VAL A 157 16.81 -1.66 -3.44
N LEU A 158 15.58 -1.56 -2.93
CA LEU A 158 14.69 -2.70 -2.69
C LEU A 158 14.41 -3.49 -3.96
N ILE A 159 14.09 -2.79 -5.06
CA ILE A 159 13.82 -3.43 -6.34
C ILE A 159 15.12 -3.98 -6.94
N SER A 160 16.21 -3.21 -6.94
CA SER A 160 17.48 -3.66 -7.52
C SER A 160 18.05 -4.90 -6.83
N ALA A 161 17.80 -5.08 -5.53
CA ALA A 161 18.20 -6.29 -4.80
C ALA A 161 17.54 -7.56 -5.38
N ALA A 162 16.27 -7.48 -5.79
CA ALA A 162 15.57 -8.61 -6.42
C ALA A 162 16.18 -8.97 -7.79
N PHE A 163 16.74 -8.00 -8.50
CA PHE A 163 17.39 -8.19 -9.81
C PHE A 163 18.92 -8.33 -9.74
N ALA A 164 19.50 -8.32 -8.54
CA ALA A 164 20.95 -8.37 -8.36
C ALA A 164 21.56 -9.72 -8.79
N SER A 165 20.79 -10.80 -8.71
CA SER A 165 21.20 -12.11 -9.22
C SER A 165 20.02 -12.88 -9.82
N PRO A 166 20.27 -13.81 -10.77
CA PRO A 166 19.23 -14.69 -11.31
C PRO A 166 18.53 -15.53 -10.23
N LEU A 167 19.24 -15.90 -9.15
CA LEU A 167 18.68 -16.67 -8.04
C LEU A 167 17.71 -15.84 -7.20
N TYR A 168 18.04 -14.59 -6.90
CA TYR A 168 17.14 -13.68 -6.19
C TYR A 168 15.92 -13.34 -7.03
N PHE A 169 16.09 -13.17 -8.34
CA PHE A 169 14.98 -12.97 -9.26
C PHE A 169 14.05 -14.18 -9.28
N LEU A 170 14.59 -15.40 -9.33
CA LEU A 170 13.79 -16.63 -9.29
C LEU A 170 13.06 -16.79 -7.95
N LEU A 171 13.73 -16.51 -6.82
CA LEU A 171 13.11 -16.50 -5.50
C LEU A 171 11.94 -15.51 -5.44
N TRP A 172 12.18 -14.28 -5.91
CA TRP A 172 11.18 -13.23 -5.96
C TRP A 172 9.96 -13.61 -6.81
N LEU A 173 10.21 -14.19 -7.98
CA LEU A 173 9.16 -14.61 -8.90
C LEU A 173 8.32 -15.75 -8.32
N VAL A 174 8.97 -16.79 -7.77
CA VAL A 174 8.29 -17.96 -7.20
C VAL A 174 7.43 -17.56 -6.00
N LEU A 175 7.99 -16.77 -5.07
CA LEU A 175 7.23 -16.27 -3.91
C LEU A 175 6.07 -15.38 -4.33
N GLY A 176 6.28 -14.50 -5.33
CA GLY A 176 5.22 -13.65 -5.88
C GLY A 176 4.07 -14.46 -6.47
N ILE A 177 4.36 -15.49 -7.26
CA ILE A 177 3.34 -16.38 -7.86
C ILE A 177 2.58 -17.16 -6.78
N ILE A 178 3.27 -17.69 -5.76
CA ILE A 178 2.64 -18.38 -4.62
C ILE A 178 1.74 -17.41 -3.83
N GLY A 179 2.19 -16.18 -3.60
CA GLY A 179 1.39 -15.14 -2.97
C GLY A 179 0.13 -14.81 -3.77
N VAL A 180 0.25 -14.59 -5.08
CA VAL A 180 -0.90 -14.30 -5.95
C VAL A 180 -1.90 -15.46 -5.95
N THR A 181 -1.44 -16.70 -6.11
CA THR A 181 -2.34 -17.86 -6.15
C THR A 181 -3.05 -18.08 -4.82
N SER A 182 -2.33 -18.01 -3.69
CA SER A 182 -2.94 -18.13 -2.36
C SER A 182 -3.97 -17.03 -2.09
N GLN A 183 -3.64 -15.77 -2.37
CA GLN A 183 -4.58 -14.66 -2.19
C GLN A 183 -5.82 -14.78 -3.10
N ILE A 184 -5.68 -15.24 -4.34
CA ILE A 184 -6.83 -15.49 -5.23
C ILE A 184 -7.77 -16.57 -4.63
N ILE A 185 -7.20 -17.63 -4.06
CA ILE A 185 -7.98 -18.71 -3.44
C ILE A 185 -8.75 -18.16 -2.23
N LEU A 186 -8.07 -17.49 -1.29
CA LEU A 186 -8.71 -16.88 -0.12
C LEU A 186 -9.79 -15.86 -0.52
N ALA A 187 -9.51 -15.04 -1.53
CA ALA A 187 -10.45 -14.06 -2.05
C ALA A 187 -11.72 -14.71 -2.62
N ARG A 188 -11.62 -15.89 -3.25
CA ARG A 188 -12.79 -16.60 -3.76
C ARG A 188 -13.69 -17.12 -2.63
N GLU A 189 -13.11 -17.60 -1.54
CA GLU A 189 -13.86 -18.12 -0.37
C GLU A 189 -14.68 -17.03 0.33
N GLU A 190 -14.14 -15.82 0.46
CA GLU A 190 -14.88 -14.69 1.04
C GLU A 190 -16.10 -14.31 0.19
N GLY A 191 -15.94 -14.31 -1.13
CA GLY A 191 -17.01 -13.95 -2.07
C GLY A 191 -18.17 -14.95 -2.12
N SER A 192 -17.96 -16.21 -1.71
CA SER A 192 -19.06 -17.19 -1.60
C SER A 192 -19.85 -17.08 -0.30
N THR A 193 -19.29 -16.44 0.73
CA THR A 193 -19.97 -16.30 2.04
C THR A 193 -20.94 -15.11 2.05
N GLU A 194 -20.73 -14.12 1.18
CA GLU A 194 -21.58 -12.94 1.05
C GLU A 194 -22.77 -13.09 0.09
N ARG A 195 -22.93 -14.25 -0.57
CA ARG A 195 -24.06 -14.57 -1.46
C ARG A 195 -25.06 -15.46 -0.77
#